data_AF-A0A4Z0NY22-F1
#
_entry.id   AF-A0A4Z0NY22-F1
#
_cell.length_a   1.000
_cell.length_b   1.000
_cell.length_c   1.000
_cell.angle_alpha   90.00
_cell.angle_beta   90.00
_cell.angle_gamma   90.00
#
_symmetry.space_group_name_H-M   'P 1'
#
loop_
_entity.id
_entity.type
_entity.pdbx_description
1 polymer ?
#
loop_
_entity_poly.entity_id
_entity_poly.type
_entity_poly.pdbx_seq_one_letter_code
_entity_poly.pdbx_strand_id
1 'polypeptide(L)'
;MTATENRPAEKVVQTCSTFDCGGKCDIRAHVSEGIVTRISTRPDNALDAQMPVMRACVRGRAYRKFVYHPDRLKYPMKRVGKRGEGKFERISWDEATTLIADNLKSITEKYGPASRYVHVGTAVSGGTFSGDKMARRLLNLTGGYLESYHSVRMGNTAAATPYTYGIAASGSSLDTLLETKLVILWGHHPTDTNIGPTNSIMQK
;
A
#
# COMPACT_ATOMS: atom_id res chain seq x y z
N MET A 1 31.00 36.88 -5.23
CA MET A 1 29.55 36.99 -5.02
C MET A 1 28.98 35.59 -4.96
N THR A 2 28.80 35.06 -3.76
CA THR A 2 28.32 33.69 -3.54
C THR A 2 26.85 33.61 -3.90
N ALA A 3 26.52 32.76 -4.86
CA ALA A 3 25.15 32.37 -5.18
C ALA A 3 24.54 31.58 -4.00
N THR A 4 24.22 32.26 -2.91
CA THR A 4 23.16 31.82 -2.00
C THR A 4 21.85 32.11 -2.70
N GLU A 5 21.58 31.23 -3.67
CA GLU A 5 20.39 31.20 -4.50
C GLU A 5 19.13 31.27 -3.63
N ASN A 6 18.20 32.05 -4.13
CA ASN A 6 16.83 32.23 -3.68
C ASN A 6 16.07 30.90 -3.79
N ARG A 7 16.44 29.89 -2.98
CA ARG A 7 15.81 28.57 -3.04
C ARG A 7 14.39 28.68 -2.49
N PRO A 8 13.37 28.27 -3.26
CA PRO A 8 11.99 28.34 -2.80
C PRO A 8 11.82 27.52 -1.51
N ALA A 9 11.04 28.05 -0.57
CA ALA A 9 10.87 27.48 0.77
C ALA A 9 10.45 26.00 0.68
N GLU A 10 11.20 25.13 1.37
CA GLU A 10 10.94 23.69 1.42
C GLU A 10 10.02 23.37 2.60
N LYS A 11 8.91 22.68 2.32
CA LYS A 11 8.03 22.08 3.32
C LYS A 11 8.27 20.58 3.37
N VAL A 12 8.54 20.04 4.56
CA VAL A 12 8.66 18.58 4.75
C VAL A 12 7.34 18.02 5.27
N VAL A 13 6.73 17.12 4.49
CA VAL A 13 5.48 16.44 4.84
C VAL A 13 5.79 15.00 5.27
N GLN A 14 5.33 14.64 6.46
CA GLN A 14 5.40 13.26 6.95
C GLN A 14 4.32 12.41 6.27
N THR A 15 4.71 11.24 5.78
CA THR A 15 3.81 10.25 5.17
C THR A 15 4.40 8.85 5.36
N CYS A 16 3.75 7.83 4.80
CA CYS A 16 4.23 6.45 4.89
C CYS A 16 4.02 5.70 3.57
N SER A 17 4.64 4.53 3.46
CA SER A 17 4.33 3.62 2.36
C SER A 17 2.90 3.10 2.45
N THR A 18 2.11 3.36 1.41
CA THR A 18 0.77 2.79 1.22
C THR A 18 0.79 1.49 0.44
N PHE A 19 1.95 0.98 0.03
CA PHE A 19 2.04 -0.28 -0.70
C PHE A 19 2.14 -1.47 0.25
N ASP A 20 1.81 -2.64 -0.28
CA ASP A 20 1.90 -3.91 0.42
C ASP A 20 3.35 -4.44 0.44
N CYS A 21 4.26 -3.68 1.04
CA CYS A 21 5.69 -4.02 1.12
C CYS A 21 6.12 -4.56 2.50
N GLY A 22 5.24 -4.54 3.51
CA GLY A 22 5.59 -4.93 4.88
C GLY A 22 6.46 -3.91 5.63
N GLY A 23 7.28 -3.12 4.94
CA GLY A 23 8.19 -2.13 5.54
C GLY A 23 7.51 -0.93 6.23
N LYS A 24 6.35 -0.48 5.71
CA LYS A 24 5.56 0.67 6.24
C LYS A 24 6.42 1.86 6.71
N CYS A 25 7.44 2.17 5.90
CA CYS A 25 8.47 3.12 6.26
C CYS A 25 7.93 4.53 6.53
N ASP A 26 8.57 5.24 7.48
CA ASP A 26 8.36 6.66 7.73
C ASP A 26 9.06 7.45 6.61
N ILE A 27 8.24 8.09 5.79
CA ILE A 27 8.66 8.82 4.60
C ILE A 27 8.53 10.32 4.86
N ARG A 28 9.56 11.06 4.46
CA ARG A 28 9.57 12.52 4.48
C ARG A 28 9.56 13.03 3.04
N ALA A 29 8.42 13.55 2.62
CA ALA A 29 8.26 14.17 1.30
C ALA A 29 8.64 15.64 1.39
N HIS A 30 9.72 16.01 0.70
CA HIS A 30 10.15 17.39 0.58
C HIS A 30 9.38 18.04 -0.57
N VAL A 31 8.64 19.10 -0.26
CA VAL A 31 7.76 19.81 -1.19
C VAL A 31 8.25 21.23 -1.34
N SER A 32 8.44 21.67 -2.58
CA SER A 32 8.75 23.06 -2.93
C SER A 32 7.90 23.44 -4.13
N GLU A 33 7.29 24.63 -4.10
CA GLU A 33 6.41 25.13 -5.16
C GLU A 33 5.28 24.14 -5.55
N GLY A 34 4.75 23.41 -4.57
CA GLY A 34 3.68 22.42 -4.79
C GLY A 34 4.13 21.09 -5.41
N ILE A 35 5.43 20.90 -5.66
CA ILE A 35 6.01 19.69 -6.25
C ILE A 35 6.85 18.96 -5.22
N VAL A 36 6.73 17.63 -5.18
CA VAL A 36 7.61 16.76 -4.40
C VAL A 36 8.98 16.73 -5.09
N THR A 37 9.99 17.36 -4.48
CA THR A 37 11.35 17.47 -5.01
C THR A 37 12.20 16.26 -4.61
N ARG A 38 12.02 15.77 -3.39
CA ARG A 38 12.79 14.67 -2.82
C ARG A 38 11.95 13.82 -1.87
N ILE A 39 12.25 12.53 -1.82
CA ILE A 39 11.78 11.62 -0.79
C ILE A 39 12.96 11.22 0.08
N SER A 40 12.86 11.45 1.39
CA SER A 40 13.79 10.95 2.39
C SER A 40 13.06 10.12 3.44
N THR A 41 13.76 9.75 4.51
CA THR A 41 13.20 8.99 5.63
C THR A 41 13.39 9.77 6.92
N ARG A 42 12.74 9.34 8.00
CA ARG A 42 12.95 9.94 9.32
C ARG A 42 14.46 9.94 9.66
N PRO A 43 15.01 11.10 10.05
CA PRO A 43 16.43 11.18 10.40
C PRO A 43 16.69 10.51 11.75
N ASP A 44 17.92 10.04 11.95
CA ASP A 44 18.31 9.25 13.12
C ASP A 44 18.27 10.07 14.41
N ASN A 45 18.52 11.38 14.33
CA ASN A 45 18.43 12.27 15.49
C ASN A 45 16.99 12.55 15.94
N ALA A 46 15.99 12.13 15.16
CA ALA A 46 14.59 12.20 15.52
C ALA A 46 14.09 10.86 16.07
N LEU A 47 14.95 9.98 16.59
CA LEU A 47 14.60 8.69 17.17
C LEU A 47 13.55 8.82 18.29
N ASP A 48 12.62 7.88 18.32
CA ASP A 48 11.68 7.67 19.42
C ASP A 48 11.92 6.25 19.95
N ALA A 49 12.20 6.11 21.25
CA ALA A 49 12.48 4.82 21.88
C ALA A 49 11.31 3.83 21.75
N GLN A 50 10.10 4.33 21.56
CA GLN A 50 8.87 3.54 21.41
C GLN A 50 8.57 3.21 19.93
N MET A 51 9.23 3.88 18.98
CA MET A 51 9.04 3.66 17.54
C MET A 51 10.40 3.51 16.82
N PRO A 52 10.86 2.27 16.57
CA PRO A 52 12.09 2.04 15.82
C PRO A 52 12.03 2.65 14.41
N VAL A 53 13.18 3.09 13.90
CA VAL A 53 13.25 3.80 12.61
C VAL A 53 12.96 2.86 11.46
N MET A 54 11.76 2.96 10.90
CA MET A 54 11.39 2.24 9.68
C MET A 54 11.89 3.01 8.45
N ARG A 55 13.13 2.71 8.02
CA ARG A 55 13.75 3.44 6.91
C ARG A 55 13.12 3.10 5.56
N ALA A 56 12.95 4.12 4.73
CA ALA A 56 12.56 3.91 3.33
C ALA A 56 13.64 3.14 2.56
N CYS A 57 13.27 2.01 1.96
CA CYS A 57 14.12 1.28 1.01
C CYS A 57 14.31 2.06 -0.30
N VAL A 58 15.13 1.55 -1.22
CA VAL A 58 15.37 2.17 -2.54
C VAL A 58 14.07 2.42 -3.32
N ARG A 59 13.09 1.52 -3.21
CA ARG A 59 11.76 1.65 -3.85
C ARG A 59 10.94 2.77 -3.20
N GLY A 60 10.97 2.87 -1.88
CA GLY A 60 10.28 3.94 -1.13
C GLY A 60 10.85 5.32 -1.43
N ARG A 61 12.19 5.45 -1.48
CA ARG A 61 12.87 6.68 -1.90
C ARG A 61 12.56 7.07 -3.36
N ALA A 62 12.15 6.10 -4.18
CA ALA A 62 11.79 6.32 -5.58
C ALA A 62 10.30 6.66 -5.80
N TYR A 63 9.46 6.81 -4.77
CA TYR A 63 8.02 7.09 -4.93
C TYR A 63 7.70 8.35 -5.72
N ARG A 64 8.63 9.32 -5.78
CA ARG A 64 8.52 10.46 -6.69
C ARG A 64 8.32 10.03 -8.16
N LYS A 65 9.00 8.96 -8.60
CA LYS A 65 8.85 8.41 -9.96
C LYS A 65 7.46 7.85 -10.22
N PHE A 66 6.78 7.33 -9.19
CA PHE A 66 5.40 6.84 -9.31
C PHE A 66 4.38 7.97 -9.40
N VAL A 67 4.61 9.09 -8.69
CA VAL A 67 3.73 10.27 -8.72
C VAL A 67 3.82 10.97 -10.07
N TYR A 68 5.04 11.15 -10.60
CA TYR A 68 5.30 11.90 -11.83
C TYR A 68 5.61 11.01 -13.05
N HIS A 69 5.24 9.74 -13.01
CA HIS A 69 5.45 8.84 -14.16
C HIS A 69 4.70 9.38 -15.40
N PRO A 70 5.28 9.33 -16.61
CA PRO A 70 4.57 9.71 -17.83
C PRO A 70 3.26 8.94 -18.00
N ASP A 71 3.27 7.64 -17.68
CA ASP A 71 2.08 6.75 -17.79
C ASP A 71 1.11 6.86 -16.60
N ARG A 72 1.25 7.89 -15.76
CA ARG A 72 0.34 8.07 -14.62
C ARG A 72 -1.10 8.21 -15.12
N LEU A 73 -1.99 7.36 -14.62
CA LEU A 73 -3.43 7.53 -14.81
C LEU A 73 -3.89 8.82 -14.11
N LYS A 74 -4.35 9.79 -14.90
CA LYS A 74 -4.78 11.13 -14.44
C LYS A 74 -6.30 11.30 -14.48
N TYR A 75 -6.99 10.52 -15.29
CA TYR A 75 -8.42 10.66 -15.55
C TYR A 75 -9.10 9.29 -15.55
N PRO A 76 -10.42 9.24 -15.30
CA PRO A 76 -11.22 8.05 -15.60
C PRO A 76 -11.14 7.71 -17.09
N MET A 77 -10.95 6.42 -17.38
CA MET A 77 -10.78 5.91 -18.74
C MET A 77 -11.76 4.77 -19.00
N LYS A 78 -12.43 4.79 -20.15
CA LYS A 78 -13.36 3.76 -20.60
C LYS A 78 -12.77 2.99 -21.76
N ARG A 79 -12.85 1.66 -21.72
CA ARG A 79 -12.33 0.80 -22.77
C ARG A 79 -13.23 0.88 -24.01
N VAL A 80 -12.64 1.16 -25.17
CA VAL A 80 -13.35 1.25 -26.46
C VAL A 80 -12.97 0.14 -27.45
N GLY A 81 -11.87 -0.59 -27.21
CA GLY A 81 -11.45 -1.74 -28.02
C GLY A 81 -11.64 -3.09 -27.32
N LYS A 82 -11.13 -4.18 -27.90
CA LYS A 82 -11.11 -5.49 -27.23
C LYS A 82 -10.19 -5.45 -26.01
N ARG A 83 -10.47 -6.30 -25.02
CA ARG A 83 -9.66 -6.41 -23.80
C ARG A 83 -8.24 -6.83 -24.18
N GLY A 84 -7.23 -6.08 -23.72
CA GLY A 84 -5.82 -6.30 -24.04
C GLY A 84 -5.27 -5.36 -25.12
N GLU A 85 -6.11 -4.66 -25.90
CA GLU A 85 -5.64 -3.76 -26.97
C GLU A 85 -5.12 -2.41 -26.48
N GLY A 86 -5.29 -2.07 -25.20
CA GLY A 86 -4.86 -0.77 -24.66
C GLY A 86 -5.66 0.44 -25.16
N LYS A 87 -6.80 0.23 -25.84
CA LYS A 87 -7.63 1.30 -26.40
C LYS A 87 -8.65 1.83 -25.39
N PHE A 88 -8.45 3.07 -24.95
CA PHE A 88 -9.31 3.74 -23.99
C PHE A 88 -9.63 5.17 -24.44
N GLU A 89 -10.83 5.63 -24.12
CA GLU A 89 -11.23 7.03 -24.20
C GLU A 89 -11.33 7.62 -22.79
N ARG A 90 -11.05 8.91 -22.66
CA ARG A 90 -11.25 9.64 -21.40
C ARG A 90 -12.73 9.90 -21.20
N ILE A 91 -13.23 9.65 -19.99
CA ILE A 91 -14.60 9.98 -19.58
C ILE A 91 -14.60 10.85 -18.32
N SER A 92 -15.75 11.44 -17.98
CA SER A 92 -15.90 12.21 -16.76
C SER A 92 -16.00 11.29 -15.53
N TRP A 93 -15.82 11.87 -14.33
CA TRP A 93 -16.08 11.13 -13.09
C TRP A 93 -17.55 10.74 -12.95
N ASP A 94 -18.48 11.61 -13.33
CA ASP A 94 -19.92 11.34 -13.26
C ASP A 94 -20.34 10.21 -14.20
N GLU A 95 -19.81 10.18 -15.43
CA GLU A 95 -20.05 9.07 -16.36
C GLU A 95 -19.46 7.77 -15.79
N ALA A 96 -18.22 7.80 -15.29
CA ALA A 96 -17.55 6.62 -14.77
C ALA A 96 -18.28 6.02 -13.57
N THR A 97 -18.67 6.84 -12.60
CA THR A 97 -19.35 6.39 -11.38
C THR A 97 -20.77 5.91 -11.67
N THR A 98 -21.51 6.61 -12.54
CA THR A 98 -22.86 6.22 -12.98
C THR A 98 -22.81 4.87 -13.69
N LEU A 99 -21.92 4.72 -14.68
CA LEU A 99 -21.73 3.47 -15.42
C LEU A 99 -21.40 2.29 -14.48
N ILE A 100 -20.50 2.49 -13.52
CA ILE A 100 -20.15 1.45 -12.55
C ILE A 100 -21.35 1.12 -11.65
N ALA A 101 -22.05 2.13 -11.14
CA ALA A 101 -23.19 1.95 -10.24
C ALA A 101 -24.35 1.21 -10.92
N ASP A 102 -24.70 1.58 -12.14
CA ASP A 102 -25.80 0.96 -12.89
C ASP A 102 -25.51 -0.50 -13.22
N ASN A 103 -24.30 -0.80 -13.69
CA ASN A 103 -23.87 -2.18 -13.93
C ASN A 103 -23.87 -3.00 -12.64
N LEU A 104 -23.38 -2.43 -11.54
CA LEU A 104 -23.34 -3.11 -10.25
C LEU A 104 -24.74 -3.44 -9.74
N LYS A 105 -25.70 -2.50 -9.85
CA LYS A 105 -27.11 -2.72 -9.52
C LYS A 105 -27.71 -3.83 -10.37
N SER A 106 -27.59 -3.71 -11.70
CA SER A 106 -28.15 -4.70 -12.65
C SER A 106 -27.61 -6.12 -12.40
N ILE A 107 -26.29 -6.25 -12.18
CA ILE A 107 -25.66 -7.54 -11.87
C ILE A 107 -26.16 -8.10 -10.53
N THR A 108 -26.30 -7.23 -9.51
CA THR A 108 -26.79 -7.64 -8.20
C THR A 108 -28.25 -8.09 -8.25
N GLU A 109 -29.11 -7.38 -8.98
CA GLU A 109 -30.53 -7.74 -9.15
C GLU A 109 -30.68 -9.08 -9.88
N LYS A 110 -29.85 -9.33 -10.89
CA LYS A 110 -29.94 -10.54 -11.72
C LYS A 110 -29.31 -11.78 -11.08
N TYR A 111 -28.19 -11.64 -10.39
CA TYR A 111 -27.36 -12.76 -9.92
C TYR A 111 -27.15 -12.78 -8.39
N GLY A 112 -27.71 -11.81 -7.69
CA GLY A 112 -27.55 -11.65 -6.25
C GLY A 112 -26.18 -11.07 -5.84
N PRO A 113 -26.01 -10.75 -4.54
CA PRO A 113 -24.81 -10.11 -4.02
C PRO A 113 -23.49 -10.88 -4.23
N ALA A 114 -23.55 -12.21 -4.25
CA ALA A 114 -22.38 -13.08 -4.43
C ALA A 114 -21.75 -13.00 -5.83
N SER A 115 -22.41 -12.36 -6.80
CA SER A 115 -21.85 -12.08 -8.12
C SER A 115 -20.79 -10.97 -8.12
N ARG A 116 -20.66 -10.24 -7.01
CA ARG A 116 -19.72 -9.13 -6.83
C ARG A 116 -18.47 -9.62 -6.12
N TYR A 117 -17.28 -9.32 -6.65
CA TYR A 117 -16.01 -9.72 -6.05
C TYR A 117 -15.08 -8.52 -5.90
N VAL A 118 -14.42 -8.41 -4.73
CA VAL A 118 -13.46 -7.34 -4.46
C VAL A 118 -12.09 -7.92 -4.17
N HIS A 119 -11.14 -7.61 -5.05
CA HIS A 119 -9.73 -7.97 -4.91
C HIS A 119 -8.89 -6.74 -4.49
N VAL A 120 -7.84 -6.95 -3.69
CA VAL A 120 -6.91 -5.87 -3.25
C VAL A 120 -6.15 -5.24 -4.43
N GLY A 121 -6.11 -5.93 -5.57
CA GLY A 121 -5.73 -5.38 -6.88
C GLY A 121 -4.29 -4.89 -6.90
N THR A 122 -4.13 -3.56 -6.84
CA THR A 122 -2.85 -2.83 -6.96
C THR A 122 -1.94 -2.96 -5.73
N ALA A 123 -2.33 -3.78 -4.75
CA ALA A 123 -1.58 -3.98 -3.51
C ALA A 123 -1.35 -2.66 -2.74
N VAL A 124 -2.26 -1.69 -2.88
CA VAL A 124 -2.26 -0.47 -2.07
C VAL A 124 -2.96 -0.76 -0.73
N SER A 125 -2.14 -0.99 0.29
CA SER A 125 -2.50 -1.22 1.69
C SER A 125 -2.39 0.11 2.46
N GLY A 126 -3.31 1.03 2.20
CA GLY A 126 -3.40 2.37 2.80
C GLY A 126 -4.05 2.43 4.19
N GLY A 127 -4.03 1.34 4.96
CA GLY A 127 -4.69 1.30 6.27
C GLY A 127 -6.22 1.25 6.14
N THR A 128 -6.95 2.10 6.87
CA THR A 128 -8.43 2.12 6.88
C THR A 128 -9.04 2.68 5.59
N PHE A 129 -8.30 3.54 4.88
CA PHE A 129 -8.76 4.23 3.67
C PHE A 129 -8.24 3.59 2.38
N SER A 130 -7.95 2.29 2.38
CA SER A 130 -7.59 1.58 1.15
C SER A 130 -8.81 1.36 0.26
N GLY A 131 -8.62 1.43 -1.06
CA GLY A 131 -9.72 1.37 -2.03
C GLY A 131 -10.54 0.08 -1.93
N ASP A 132 -9.91 -1.05 -1.63
CA ASP A 132 -10.58 -2.32 -1.40
C ASP A 132 -11.48 -2.27 -0.15
N LYS A 133 -11.03 -1.71 0.97
CA LYS A 133 -11.83 -1.58 2.19
C LYS A 133 -13.02 -0.65 2.00
N MET A 134 -12.82 0.46 1.29
CA MET A 134 -13.90 1.38 0.95
C MET A 134 -14.95 0.70 0.06
N ALA A 135 -14.51 -0.07 -0.95
CA ALA A 135 -15.42 -0.85 -1.80
C ALA A 135 -16.18 -1.91 -0.98
N ARG A 136 -15.49 -2.68 -0.13
CA ARG A 136 -16.11 -3.69 0.76
C ARG A 136 -17.17 -3.07 1.66
N ARG A 137 -16.89 -1.89 2.25
CA ARG A 137 -17.87 -1.14 3.05
C ARG A 137 -19.11 -0.79 2.23
N LEU A 138 -18.95 -0.26 1.03
CA LEU A 138 -20.06 0.07 0.14
C LEU A 138 -20.89 -1.18 -0.23
N LEU A 139 -20.23 -2.28 -0.56
CA LEU A 139 -20.92 -3.51 -0.94
C LEU A 139 -21.69 -4.14 0.21
N ASN A 140 -21.16 -4.08 1.44
CA ASN A 140 -21.88 -4.53 2.63
C ASN A 140 -23.19 -3.75 2.86
N LEU A 141 -23.21 -2.45 2.56
CA LEU A 141 -24.43 -1.64 2.65
C LEU A 141 -25.47 -1.98 1.56
N THR A 142 -25.07 -2.69 0.51
CA THR A 142 -25.91 -2.95 -0.67
C THR A 142 -26.13 -4.45 -0.90
N GLY A 143 -26.01 -5.26 0.15
CA GLY A 143 -26.34 -6.70 0.13
C GLY A 143 -25.16 -7.66 0.25
N GLY A 144 -23.92 -7.17 0.35
CA GLY A 144 -22.71 -7.99 0.54
C GLY A 144 -21.96 -8.33 -0.75
N TYR A 145 -20.95 -9.17 -0.67
CA TYR A 145 -20.13 -9.55 -1.83
C TYR A 145 -19.45 -10.90 -1.58
N LEU A 146 -18.94 -11.51 -2.64
CA LEU A 146 -18.09 -12.69 -2.52
C LEU A 146 -16.72 -12.30 -1.99
N GLU A 147 -16.37 -12.88 -0.85
CA GLU A 147 -15.08 -12.69 -0.21
C GLU A 147 -14.02 -13.65 -0.75
N SER A 148 -12.74 -13.32 -0.56
CA SER A 148 -11.63 -14.23 -0.85
C SER A 148 -11.27 -15.09 0.36
N TYR A 149 -11.04 -16.39 0.14
CA TYR A 149 -10.58 -17.32 1.19
C TYR A 149 -9.10 -17.12 1.57
N HIS A 150 -8.26 -16.71 0.62
CA HIS A 150 -6.82 -16.51 0.82
C HIS A 150 -6.35 -15.11 0.41
N SER A 151 -5.12 -14.79 0.79
CA SER A 151 -4.40 -13.60 0.34
C SER A 151 -3.09 -13.97 -0.32
N VAL A 152 -2.54 -13.06 -1.13
CA VAL A 152 -1.26 -13.23 -1.82
C VAL A 152 -0.05 -13.37 -0.88
N ARG A 153 -0.21 -13.21 0.44
CA ARG A 153 0.89 -13.32 1.41
C ARG A 153 0.62 -14.21 2.62
N MET A 154 -0.61 -14.21 3.15
CA MET A 154 -0.93 -14.86 4.43
C MET A 154 -1.58 -16.23 4.28
N GLY A 155 -1.72 -16.77 3.06
CA GLY A 155 -2.46 -18.02 2.82
C GLY A 155 -1.98 -19.20 3.66
N ASN A 156 -0.66 -19.43 3.69
CA ASN A 156 -0.07 -20.55 4.42
C ASN A 156 -0.16 -20.37 5.94
N THR A 157 0.08 -19.15 6.43
CA THR A 157 -0.04 -18.83 7.87
C THR A 157 -1.47 -19.04 8.34
N ALA A 158 -2.46 -18.53 7.59
CA ALA A 158 -3.87 -18.69 7.92
C ALA A 158 -4.34 -20.15 7.91
N ALA A 159 -3.67 -21.02 7.15
CA ALA A 159 -3.94 -22.45 7.17
C ALA A 159 -3.31 -23.14 8.41
N ALA A 160 -2.06 -22.84 8.74
CA ALA A 160 -1.33 -23.58 9.78
C ALA A 160 -1.63 -23.10 11.22
N THR A 161 -1.67 -21.78 11.45
CA THR A 161 -1.69 -21.25 12.82
C THR A 161 -2.96 -21.58 13.62
N PRO A 162 -4.16 -21.76 13.04
CA PRO A 162 -5.31 -22.23 13.81
C PRO A 162 -5.11 -23.63 14.40
N TYR A 163 -4.44 -24.54 13.69
CA TYR A 163 -4.16 -25.89 14.19
C TYR A 163 -3.07 -25.91 15.28
N THR A 164 -2.12 -24.98 15.23
CA THR A 164 -1.01 -24.92 16.18
C THR A 164 -1.32 -24.07 17.42
N TYR A 165 -1.99 -22.92 17.23
CA TYR A 165 -2.18 -21.89 18.26
C TYR A 165 -3.65 -21.55 18.53
N GLY A 166 -4.61 -22.14 17.81
CA GLY A 166 -6.03 -21.83 17.96
C GLY A 166 -6.44 -20.45 17.42
N ILE A 167 -5.55 -19.73 16.73
CA ILE A 167 -5.79 -18.39 16.20
C ILE A 167 -5.21 -18.22 14.79
N ALA A 168 -5.92 -17.46 13.94
CA ALA A 168 -5.56 -17.24 12.53
C ALA A 168 -4.41 -16.23 12.31
N ALA A 169 -4.08 -15.44 13.33
CA ALA A 169 -2.97 -14.50 13.30
C ALA A 169 -2.13 -14.68 14.57
N SER A 170 -0.93 -15.24 14.41
CA SER A 170 0.05 -15.41 15.48
C SER A 170 1.43 -14.92 15.02
N GLY A 171 2.29 -14.60 15.97
CA GLY A 171 3.65 -14.15 15.72
C GLY A 171 4.26 -13.44 16.93
N SER A 172 5.55 -13.18 16.86
CA SER A 172 6.29 -12.37 17.84
C SER A 172 6.55 -10.98 17.26
N SER A 173 6.63 -9.98 18.12
CA SER A 173 7.07 -8.65 17.74
C SER A 173 8.56 -8.67 17.39
N LEU A 174 8.98 -7.85 16.42
CA LEU A 174 10.36 -7.88 15.90
C LEU A 174 11.40 -7.38 16.90
N ASP A 175 11.00 -6.60 17.91
CA ASP A 175 11.85 -6.17 19.03
C ASP A 175 12.38 -7.35 19.87
N THR A 176 11.67 -8.49 19.90
CA THR A 176 12.17 -9.72 20.55
C THR A 176 13.50 -10.23 19.97
N LEU A 177 13.86 -9.82 18.75
CA LEU A 177 15.15 -10.14 18.14
C LEU A 177 16.33 -9.44 18.82
N LEU A 178 16.11 -8.39 19.62
CA LEU A 178 17.18 -7.73 20.38
C LEU A 178 17.65 -8.56 21.57
N GLU A 179 16.77 -9.42 22.11
CA GLU A 179 17.03 -10.24 23.30
C GLU A 179 17.38 -11.69 22.94
N THR A 180 17.21 -12.09 21.68
CA THR A 180 17.47 -13.47 21.26
C THR A 180 18.96 -13.74 21.06
N LYS A 181 19.42 -14.91 21.49
CA LYS A 181 20.80 -15.38 21.28
C LYS A 181 21.00 -16.06 19.93
N LEU A 182 19.91 -16.50 19.29
CA LEU A 182 19.93 -17.23 18.03
C LEU A 182 18.74 -16.83 17.16
N VAL A 183 19.02 -16.57 15.88
CA VAL A 183 18.01 -16.31 14.85
C VAL A 183 18.23 -17.31 13.71
N ILE A 184 17.18 -18.03 13.32
CA ILE A 184 17.20 -18.91 12.14
C ILE A 184 16.37 -18.23 11.05
N LEU A 185 17.01 -17.85 9.96
CA LEU A 185 16.35 -17.26 8.78
C LEU A 185 15.92 -18.37 7.82
N TRP A 186 14.71 -18.91 8.02
CA TRP A 186 14.20 -19.99 7.18
C TRP A 186 13.31 -19.44 6.06
N GLY A 187 13.83 -19.45 4.82
CA GLY A 187 13.09 -18.93 3.66
C GLY A 187 12.84 -17.41 3.74
N HIS A 188 13.60 -16.70 4.57
CA HIS A 188 13.46 -15.27 4.79
C HIS A 188 14.73 -14.52 4.37
N HIS A 189 14.58 -13.53 3.49
CA HIS A 189 15.67 -12.69 2.98
C HIS A 189 15.47 -11.24 3.47
N PRO A 190 15.91 -10.89 4.69
CA PRO A 190 15.58 -9.61 5.33
C PRO A 190 16.21 -8.40 4.64
N THR A 191 17.33 -8.56 3.94
CA THR A 191 18.02 -7.50 3.19
C THR A 191 17.20 -6.96 2.02
N ASP A 192 16.40 -7.81 1.36
CA ASP A 192 15.62 -7.46 0.17
C ASP A 192 14.15 -7.18 0.49
N THR A 193 13.55 -8.05 1.30
CA THR A 193 12.12 -8.04 1.61
C THR A 193 11.76 -7.04 2.73
N ASN A 194 12.74 -6.63 3.55
CA ASN A 194 12.70 -5.56 4.55
C ASN A 194 11.30 -5.22 5.10
N ILE A 195 10.89 -5.96 6.13
CA ILE A 195 9.58 -5.86 6.79
C ILE A 195 9.71 -5.01 8.06
N GLY A 196 8.79 -4.07 8.28
CA GLY A 196 8.75 -3.20 9.45
C GLY A 196 10.13 -2.64 9.86
N PRO A 197 10.51 -2.74 11.14
CA PRO A 197 11.80 -2.28 11.65
C PRO A 197 12.94 -3.29 11.48
N THR A 198 12.80 -4.38 10.71
CA THR A 198 13.85 -5.40 10.56
C THR A 198 15.19 -4.80 10.15
N ASN A 199 15.20 -3.79 9.27
CA ASN A 199 16.44 -3.09 8.91
C ASN A 199 17.09 -2.33 10.08
N SER A 200 16.32 -1.78 11.01
CA SER A 200 16.86 -1.07 12.17
C SER A 200 17.40 -2.02 13.23
N ILE A 201 16.84 -3.22 13.32
CA ILE A 201 17.18 -4.21 14.35
C ILE A 201 18.36 -5.06 13.89
N MET A 202 18.37 -5.52 12.64
CA MET A 202 19.43 -6.40 12.09
C MET A 202 20.70 -5.65 11.63
N GLN A 203 20.71 -4.31 11.66
CA GLN A 203 21.89 -3.49 11.33
C GLN A 203 22.67 -3.03 12.57
N LYS A 204 22.18 -3.31 13.78
CA LYS A 204 22.93 -3.11 15.02
C LYS A 204 23.82 -4.33 15.26
#